data_AF-A0A8W7Q1A8-F1
#
_entry.id   AF-A0A8W7Q1A8-F1
#
_cell.length_a   1.000
_cell.length_b   1.000
_cell.length_c   1.000
_cell.angle_alpha   90.00
_cell.angle_beta   90.00
_cell.angle_gamma   90.00
#
_symmetry.space_group_name_H-M   'P 1'
#
loop_
_entity.id
_entity.type
_entity.pdbx_description
1 polymer ?
#
loop_
_entity_poly.entity_id
_entity_poly.type
_entity_poly.pdbx_seq_one_letter_code
_entity_poly.pdbx_strand_id
1 'polypeptide(L)'
;MLDASTRQQVKATAPILKQHGVLLTSHFYQRMFQHNPELKNIFNQGHQHAGQQQQALAMAVAAYAEHIDAPEVLLPVLERVAHKHTSLGIRAEHYPIVGKHLLASIREVLGEEAAPDSLLDAWAAAYQQLADLLINLENSLYQRAATQAGGWSGWRPFRMAVPCRFSSRGSTFRYSAISLNGG
;
A
#
# COMPACT_ATOMS: atom_id res chain seq x y z
N MET A 1 3.72 19.72 -8.26
CA MET A 1 4.30 18.99 -9.41
C MET A 1 5.77 18.81 -9.16
N LEU A 2 6.32 17.62 -9.44
CA LEU A 2 7.77 17.40 -9.39
C LEU A 2 8.47 18.26 -10.44
N ASP A 3 9.67 18.76 -10.17
CA ASP A 3 10.47 19.44 -11.19
C ASP A 3 11.08 18.44 -12.20
N ALA A 4 11.65 18.94 -13.29
CA ALA A 4 12.20 18.10 -14.36
C ALA A 4 13.44 17.31 -13.92
N SER A 5 14.26 17.86 -13.02
CA SER A 5 15.48 17.22 -12.52
C SER A 5 15.13 16.02 -11.64
N THR A 6 14.17 16.17 -10.73
CA THR A 6 13.62 15.10 -9.90
C THR A 6 13.08 13.96 -10.74
N ARG A 7 12.27 14.25 -11.76
CA ARG A 7 11.73 13.22 -12.66
C ARG A 7 12.83 12.48 -13.42
N GLN A 8 13.86 13.20 -13.89
CA GLN A 8 14.99 12.60 -14.59
C GLN A 8 15.80 11.67 -13.69
N GLN A 9 16.08 12.07 -12.45
CA GLN A 9 16.81 11.24 -11.48
C GLN A 9 16.06 9.95 -11.15
N VAL A 10 14.76 10.06 -10.88
CA VAL A 10 13.90 8.90 -10.60
C VAL A 10 13.85 7.96 -11.80
N LYS A 11 13.66 8.48 -13.02
CA LYS A 11 13.69 7.68 -14.25
C LYS A 11 15.02 6.99 -14.50
N ALA A 12 16.13 7.70 -14.31
CA ALA A 12 17.47 7.15 -14.55
C ALA A 12 17.82 6.02 -13.59
N THR A 13 17.27 6.05 -12.37
CA THR A 13 17.59 5.09 -11.30
C THR A 13 16.53 4.00 -11.11
N ALA A 14 15.34 4.15 -11.71
CA ALA A 14 14.29 3.12 -11.69
C ALA A 14 14.74 1.74 -12.23
N PRO A 15 15.53 1.64 -13.32
CA PRO A 15 16.04 0.34 -13.79
C PRO A 15 16.95 -0.34 -12.76
N ILE A 16 17.75 0.43 -12.01
CA ILE A 16 18.65 -0.08 -10.96
C ILE A 16 17.80 -0.67 -9.83
N LEU A 17 16.77 0.06 -9.37
CA LEU A 17 15.84 -0.46 -8.37
C LEU A 17 15.08 -1.70 -8.85
N LYS A 18 14.74 -1.78 -10.14
CA LYS A 18 14.08 -2.93 -10.75
C LYS A 18 15.02 -4.16 -10.75
N GLN A 19 16.29 -3.99 -11.10
CA GLN A 19 17.30 -5.04 -11.07
C GLN A 19 17.53 -5.57 -9.64
N HIS A 20 17.57 -4.67 -8.65
CA HIS A 20 17.70 -5.03 -7.24
C HIS A 20 16.35 -5.30 -6.54
N GLY A 21 15.24 -5.36 -7.27
CA GLY A 21 13.89 -5.28 -6.72
C GLY A 21 13.57 -6.37 -5.69
N VAL A 22 14.03 -7.60 -5.90
CA VAL A 22 13.80 -8.71 -4.95
C VAL A 22 14.54 -8.46 -3.63
N LEU A 23 15.82 -8.06 -3.71
CA LEU A 23 16.65 -7.77 -2.55
C LEU A 23 16.11 -6.55 -1.79
N LEU A 24 15.85 -5.46 -2.52
CA LEU A 24 15.28 -4.23 -2.00
C LEU A 24 13.98 -4.51 -1.25
N THR A 25 13.06 -5.25 -1.85
CA THR A 25 11.75 -5.46 -1.24
C THR A 25 11.83 -6.38 -0.03
N SER A 26 12.68 -7.41 -0.09
CA SER A 26 12.90 -8.31 1.06
C SER A 26 13.45 -7.53 2.25
N HIS A 27 14.47 -6.70 1.98
CA HIS A 27 15.10 -5.83 2.98
C HIS A 27 14.12 -4.79 3.55
N PHE A 28 13.33 -4.16 2.69
CA PHE A 28 12.25 -3.24 3.07
C PHE A 28 11.24 -3.86 4.03
N TYR A 29 10.69 -5.04 3.71
CA TYR A 29 9.70 -5.68 4.58
C TYR A 29 10.31 -6.11 5.92
N GLN A 30 11.53 -6.66 5.89
CA GLN A 30 12.25 -7.02 7.11
C GLN A 30 12.43 -5.78 8.01
N ARG A 31 12.93 -4.68 7.44
CA ARG A 31 13.15 -3.43 8.16
C ARG A 31 11.85 -2.87 8.72
N MET A 32 10.80 -2.78 7.91
CA MET A 32 9.50 -2.25 8.32
C MET A 32 8.92 -3.06 9.48
N PHE A 33 8.90 -4.38 9.42
CA PHE A 33 8.32 -5.20 10.48
C PHE A 33 9.17 -5.32 11.75
N GLN A 34 10.48 -5.07 11.66
CA GLN A 34 11.34 -4.97 12.82
C GLN A 34 11.05 -3.69 13.62
N HIS A 35 10.82 -2.56 12.94
CA HIS A 35 10.59 -1.27 13.59
C HIS A 35 9.12 -0.96 13.87
N ASN A 36 8.21 -1.59 13.11
CA ASN A 36 6.76 -1.40 13.17
C ASN A 36 6.05 -2.77 13.22
N PRO A 37 6.23 -3.56 14.30
CA PRO A 37 5.65 -4.89 14.42
C PRO A 37 4.11 -4.91 14.36
N GLU A 38 3.45 -3.80 14.72
CA GLU A 38 2.00 -3.61 14.62
C GLU A 38 1.46 -3.78 13.19
N LEU A 39 2.28 -3.43 12.17
CA LEU A 39 1.90 -3.57 10.77
C LEU A 39 1.77 -5.03 10.33
N LYS A 40 2.31 -5.99 11.09
CA LYS A 40 2.13 -7.43 10.83
C LYS A 40 0.66 -7.87 10.88
N ASN A 41 -0.18 -7.13 11.61
CA ASN A 41 -1.63 -7.42 11.70
C ASN A 41 -2.39 -6.92 10.46
N ILE A 42 -1.83 -5.93 9.75
CA ILE A 42 -2.40 -5.33 8.54
C ILE A 42 -1.89 -6.05 7.30
N PHE A 43 -0.58 -6.32 7.27
CA PHE A 43 0.07 -7.08 6.20
C PHE A 43 -0.02 -8.57 6.52
N ASN A 44 -1.04 -9.24 5.97
CA ASN A 44 -1.26 -10.67 6.16
C ASN A 44 0.01 -11.51 5.90
N GLN A 45 0.53 -12.14 6.96
CA GLN A 45 1.75 -12.97 6.92
C GLN A 45 1.60 -14.25 6.09
N GLY A 46 0.37 -14.76 5.90
CA GLY A 46 0.11 -15.94 5.07
C GLY A 46 0.48 -15.74 3.60
N HIS A 47 0.46 -14.50 3.11
CA HIS A 47 0.86 -14.15 1.74
C HIS A 47 2.35 -13.77 1.62
N GLN A 48 3.03 -13.47 2.74
CA GLN A 48 4.47 -13.15 2.77
C GLN A 48 5.35 -14.37 2.46
N HIS A 49 4.88 -15.58 2.79
CA HIS A 49 5.58 -16.82 2.49
C HIS A 49 5.64 -17.17 0.99
N ALA A 50 4.85 -16.49 0.15
CA ALA A 50 4.70 -16.84 -1.27
C ALA A 50 5.56 -16.01 -2.25
N GLY A 51 6.35 -15.03 -1.79
CA GLY A 51 7.27 -14.24 -2.65
C GLY A 51 6.59 -13.23 -3.61
N GLN A 52 5.37 -13.55 -4.08
CA GLN A 52 4.67 -12.82 -5.14
C GLN A 52 4.22 -11.42 -4.74
N GLN A 53 3.87 -11.20 -3.46
CA GLN A 53 3.40 -9.88 -3.00
C GLN A 53 4.55 -8.92 -2.72
N GLN A 54 5.75 -9.41 -2.38
CA GLN A 54 6.93 -8.56 -2.25
C GLN A 54 7.30 -7.93 -3.59
N GLN A 55 7.31 -8.71 -4.67
CA GLN A 55 7.55 -8.17 -6.02
C GLN A 55 6.51 -7.11 -6.44
N ALA A 56 5.26 -7.23 -6.01
CA ALA A 56 4.21 -6.31 -6.43
C ALA A 56 4.46 -4.85 -6.02
N LEU A 57 5.03 -4.60 -4.83
CA LEU A 57 5.32 -3.24 -4.37
C LEU A 57 6.48 -2.62 -5.17
N ALA A 58 7.60 -3.32 -5.32
CA ALA A 58 8.73 -2.83 -6.12
C ALA A 58 8.35 -2.63 -7.58
N MET A 59 7.54 -3.52 -8.15
CA MET A 59 7.02 -3.37 -9.52
C MET A 59 6.09 -2.16 -9.65
N ALA A 60 5.25 -1.88 -8.65
CA ALA A 60 4.37 -0.70 -8.66
C ALA A 60 5.18 0.61 -8.57
N VAL A 61 6.19 0.67 -7.70
CA VAL A 61 7.08 1.84 -7.57
C VAL A 61 7.92 2.03 -8.84
N ALA A 62 8.45 0.95 -9.42
CA ALA A 62 9.19 1.00 -10.68
C ALA A 62 8.30 1.42 -11.85
N ALA A 63 7.09 0.87 -11.96
CA ALA A 63 6.12 1.26 -12.99
C ALA A 63 5.69 2.73 -12.84
N TYR A 64 5.53 3.20 -11.60
CA TYR A 64 5.28 4.61 -11.33
C TYR A 64 6.43 5.50 -11.81
N ALA A 65 7.67 5.12 -11.51
CA ALA A 65 8.85 5.85 -11.96
C ALA A 65 8.98 5.89 -13.50
N GLU A 66 8.63 4.79 -14.20
CA GLU A 66 8.59 4.74 -15.67
C GLU A 66 7.56 5.74 -16.25
N HIS A 67 6.44 5.95 -15.56
CA HIS A 67 5.33 6.82 -15.97
C HIS A 67 5.23 8.15 -15.21
N ILE A 68 6.29 8.60 -14.55
CA ILE A 68 6.28 9.78 -13.66
C ILE A 68 5.91 11.11 -14.36
N ASP A 69 6.08 11.20 -15.68
CA ASP A 69 5.66 12.36 -16.47
C ASP A 69 4.16 12.36 -16.80
N ALA A 70 3.52 11.19 -16.78
CA ALA A 70 2.12 11.01 -17.12
C ALA A 70 1.47 9.96 -16.19
N PRO A 71 1.39 10.25 -14.87
CA PRO A 71 0.91 9.28 -13.88
C PRO A 71 -0.57 8.90 -14.06
N GLU A 72 -1.32 9.69 -14.83
CA GLU A 72 -2.73 9.43 -15.17
C GLU A 72 -2.95 8.06 -15.83
N VAL A 73 -1.97 7.55 -16.58
CA VAL A 73 -2.04 6.21 -17.20
C VAL A 73 -2.16 5.09 -16.16
N LEU A 74 -1.73 5.36 -14.92
CA LEU A 74 -1.76 4.39 -13.83
C LEU A 74 -3.09 4.41 -13.06
N LEU A 75 -3.98 5.38 -13.29
CA LEU A 75 -5.23 5.53 -12.55
C LEU A 75 -6.04 4.22 -12.45
N PRO A 76 -6.28 3.44 -13.52
CA PRO A 76 -7.03 2.19 -13.42
C PRO A 76 -6.36 1.14 -12.50
N VAL A 77 -5.03 1.14 -12.44
CA VAL A 77 -4.26 0.27 -11.55
C VAL A 77 -4.32 0.77 -10.12
N LEU A 78 -4.16 2.08 -9.92
CA LEU A 78 -4.23 2.74 -8.62
C LEU A 78 -5.62 2.59 -7.98
N GLU A 79 -6.70 2.66 -8.75
CA GLU A 79 -8.05 2.40 -8.25
C GLU A 79 -8.21 0.98 -7.70
N ARG A 80 -7.66 -0.02 -8.39
CA ARG A 80 -7.68 -1.41 -7.91
C ARG A 80 -6.89 -1.56 -6.61
N VAL A 81 -5.75 -0.88 -6.50
CA VAL A 81 -4.93 -0.84 -5.29
C VAL A 81 -5.71 -0.17 -4.15
N ALA A 82 -6.34 0.99 -4.41
CA ALA A 82 -7.15 1.72 -3.44
C ALA A 82 -8.33 0.89 -2.90
N HIS A 83 -9.00 0.11 -3.76
CA HIS A 83 -10.03 -0.84 -3.32
C HIS A 83 -9.48 -1.92 -2.38
N LYS A 84 -8.30 -2.46 -2.67
CA LYS A 84 -7.65 -3.43 -1.78
C LYS A 84 -7.23 -2.78 -0.45
N HIS A 85 -6.62 -1.60 -0.50
CA HIS A 85 -6.19 -0.85 0.68
C HIS A 85 -7.36 -0.50 1.60
N THR A 86 -8.48 -0.05 1.03
CA THR A 86 -9.68 0.26 1.82
C THR A 86 -10.30 -0.97 2.47
N SER A 87 -10.25 -2.14 1.82
CA SER A 87 -10.69 -3.40 2.43
C SER A 87 -9.79 -3.87 3.58
N LEU A 88 -8.52 -3.45 3.59
CA LEU A 88 -7.54 -3.73 4.65
C LEU A 88 -7.50 -2.64 5.74
N GLY A 89 -8.27 -1.55 5.57
CA GLY A 89 -8.29 -0.45 6.52
C GLY A 89 -7.03 0.43 6.48
N ILE A 90 -6.31 0.50 5.36
CA ILE A 90 -5.13 1.39 5.22
C ILE A 90 -5.55 2.86 5.34
N ARG A 91 -4.79 3.64 6.10
CA ARG A 91 -5.03 5.06 6.37
C ARG A 91 -3.82 5.89 5.97
N ALA A 92 -4.02 7.20 5.83
CA ALA A 92 -2.98 8.17 5.48
C ALA A 92 -1.76 8.08 6.42
N GLU A 93 -1.98 7.83 7.72
CA GLU A 93 -0.91 7.67 8.72
C GLU A 93 0.04 6.48 8.48
N HIS A 94 -0.36 5.50 7.67
CA HIS A 94 0.51 4.37 7.33
C HIS A 94 1.56 4.72 6.25
N TYR A 95 1.27 5.70 5.38
CA TYR A 95 2.15 6.05 4.26
C TYR A 95 3.52 6.60 4.72
N PRO A 96 3.60 7.53 5.70
CA PRO A 96 4.90 7.99 6.21
C PRO A 96 5.80 6.85 6.73
N ILE A 97 5.21 5.82 7.33
CA ILE A 97 5.95 4.65 7.82
C ILE A 97 6.56 3.88 6.64
N VAL A 98 5.75 3.59 5.61
CA VAL A 98 6.20 2.89 4.40
C VAL A 98 7.28 3.70 3.68
N GLY A 99 7.08 5.00 3.47
CA GLY A 99 8.05 5.87 2.80
C GLY A 99 9.40 5.91 3.51
N LYS A 100 9.39 6.05 4.85
CA LYS A 100 10.61 6.02 5.67
C LYS A 100 11.41 4.74 5.47
N HIS A 101 10.74 3.58 5.53
CA HIS A 101 11.42 2.30 5.39
C HIS A 101 11.88 2.05 3.96
N LEU A 102 11.10 2.47 2.96
CA LEU A 102 11.47 2.33 1.55
C LEU A 102 12.76 3.10 1.22
N LEU A 103 12.83 4.39 1.60
CA LEU A 103 13.99 5.24 1.32
C LEU A 103 15.24 4.75 2.07
N ALA A 104 15.09 4.34 3.33
CA ALA A 104 16.18 3.76 4.09
C ALA A 104 16.68 2.46 3.45
N SER A 105 15.79 1.60 2.96
CA SER A 105 16.18 0.38 2.27
C SER A 105 16.86 0.64 0.92
N ILE A 106 16.48 1.69 0.19
CA ILE A 106 17.20 2.12 -1.03
C ILE A 106 18.65 2.49 -0.68
N ARG A 107 18.85 3.31 0.36
CA ARG A 107 20.19 3.70 0.83
C ARG A 107 21.02 2.50 1.29
N GLU A 108 20.43 1.62 2.08
CA GLU A 108 21.11 0.47 2.67
C GLU A 108 21.49 -0.59 1.61
N VAL A 109 20.70 -0.75 0.55
CA VAL A 109 20.95 -1.73 -0.52
C VAL A 109 21.90 -1.20 -1.60
N LEU A 110 21.75 0.06 -2.01
CA LEU A 110 22.60 0.65 -3.06
C LEU A 110 23.93 1.19 -2.50
N GLY A 111 23.97 1.54 -1.20
CA GLY A 111 25.10 2.21 -0.56
C GLY A 111 25.06 3.73 -0.72
N GLU A 112 25.81 4.44 0.13
CA GLU A 112 25.85 5.91 0.15
C GLU A 112 26.33 6.52 -1.17
N GLU A 113 27.31 5.90 -1.82
CA GLU A 113 27.86 6.40 -3.08
C GLU A 113 26.86 6.32 -4.24
N ALA A 114 26.08 5.23 -4.31
CA ALA A 114 25.12 5.01 -5.39
C ALA A 114 23.73 5.63 -5.10
N ALA A 115 23.46 6.00 -3.84
CA ALA A 115 22.20 6.63 -3.45
C ALA A 115 22.42 7.91 -2.63
N PRO A 116 23.05 8.98 -3.18
CA PRO A 116 23.28 10.23 -2.46
C PRO A 116 21.97 10.90 -2.00
N ASP A 117 22.07 11.88 -1.10
CA ASP A 117 20.89 12.55 -0.50
C ASP A 117 19.96 13.14 -1.56
N SER A 118 20.53 13.76 -2.61
CA SER A 118 19.75 14.30 -3.73
C SER A 118 18.92 13.24 -4.46
N LEU A 119 19.42 12.00 -4.57
CA LEU A 119 18.66 10.90 -5.14
C LEU A 119 17.53 10.47 -4.20
N LEU A 120 17.80 10.36 -2.90
CA LEU A 120 16.77 10.01 -1.92
C LEU A 120 15.67 11.07 -1.86
N ASP A 121 16.01 12.35 -1.94
CA ASP A 121 15.06 13.46 -1.97
C ASP A 121 14.15 13.36 -3.21
N ALA A 122 14.72 13.03 -4.37
CA ALA A 122 13.95 12.81 -5.59
C ALA A 122 12.97 11.63 -5.46
N TRP A 123 13.43 10.50 -4.89
CA TRP A 123 12.57 9.35 -4.60
C TRP A 123 11.54 9.64 -3.52
N ALA A 124 11.86 10.46 -2.52
CA ALA A 124 10.94 10.88 -1.48
C ALA A 124 9.80 11.72 -2.07
N ALA A 125 10.14 12.67 -2.96
CA ALA A 125 9.16 13.49 -3.64
C ALA A 125 8.27 12.65 -4.57
N ALA A 126 8.85 11.71 -5.33
CA ALA A 126 8.09 10.78 -6.16
C ALA A 126 7.16 9.88 -5.34
N TYR A 127 7.66 9.34 -4.22
CA TYR A 127 6.85 8.55 -3.29
C TYR A 127 5.68 9.37 -2.73
N GLN A 128 5.93 10.60 -2.28
CA GLN A 128 4.89 11.47 -1.73
C GLN A 128 3.81 11.75 -2.77
N GLN A 129 4.18 12.04 -4.02
CA GLN A 129 3.20 12.26 -5.09
C GLN A 129 2.31 11.03 -5.32
N LEU A 130 2.89 9.82 -5.32
CA LEU A 130 2.12 8.57 -5.44
C LEU A 130 1.24 8.32 -4.21
N ALA A 131 1.77 8.57 -3.01
CA ALA A 131 1.05 8.44 -1.75
C ALA A 131 -0.18 9.36 -1.73
N ASP A 132 -0.04 10.62 -2.12
CA ASP A 132 -1.14 11.60 -2.16
C ASP A 132 -2.26 11.13 -3.11
N LEU A 133 -1.91 10.58 -4.28
CA LEU A 133 -2.89 10.05 -5.22
C LEU A 133 -3.69 8.89 -4.60
N LEU A 134 -3.01 7.92 -3.99
CA LEU A 134 -3.67 6.78 -3.36
C LEU A 134 -4.51 7.21 -2.15
N ILE A 135 -3.98 8.09 -1.29
CA ILE A 135 -4.70 8.63 -0.13
C ILE A 135 -5.99 9.31 -0.58
N ASN A 136 -5.96 10.10 -1.66
CA ASN A 136 -7.15 10.77 -2.18
C ASN A 136 -8.20 9.79 -2.72
N LEU A 137 -7.76 8.77 -3.47
CA LEU A 137 -8.63 7.71 -3.98
C LEU A 137 -9.28 6.92 -2.82
N GLU A 138 -8.48 6.53 -1.84
CA GLU A 138 -8.91 5.78 -0.66
C GLU A 138 -9.86 6.59 0.21
N ASN A 139 -9.57 7.86 0.46
CA ASN A 139 -10.46 8.77 1.18
C ASN A 139 -11.81 8.88 0.46
N SER A 140 -11.81 9.02 -0.86
CA SER A 140 -13.05 9.06 -1.65
C SER A 140 -13.85 7.76 -1.54
N LEU A 141 -13.19 6.61 -1.49
CA LEU A 141 -13.84 5.31 -1.26
C LEU A 141 -14.41 5.19 0.16
N TYR A 142 -13.65 5.60 1.19
CA TYR A 142 -14.12 5.60 2.56
C TYR A 142 -15.32 6.52 2.78
N GLN A 143 -15.30 7.72 2.19
CA GLN A 143 -16.42 8.66 2.26
C GLN A 143 -17.66 8.08 1.59
N ARG A 144 -17.53 7.58 0.35
CA ARG A 144 -18.63 6.92 -0.37
C ARG A 144 -19.22 5.76 0.44
N ALA A 145 -18.38 4.93 1.06
CA ALA A 145 -18.83 3.83 1.89
C ALA A 145 -19.55 4.31 3.15
N ALA A 146 -19.11 5.40 3.78
CA ALA A 146 -19.70 5.93 5.00
C ALA A 146 -21.03 6.68 4.76
N THR A 147 -21.20 7.33 3.60
CA THR A 147 -22.40 8.12 3.30
C THR A 147 -23.59 7.31 2.79
N GLN A 148 -23.38 6.05 2.40
CA GLN A 148 -24.47 5.18 1.95
C GLN A 148 -25.36 4.75 3.13
N ALA A 149 -26.64 4.48 2.85
CA ALA A 149 -27.57 3.97 3.85
C ALA A 149 -27.06 2.64 4.42
N GLY A 150 -26.80 2.59 5.73
CA GLY A 150 -26.20 1.43 6.40
C GLY A 150 -24.69 1.28 6.21
N GLY A 151 -24.03 2.25 5.59
CA GLY A 151 -22.59 2.32 5.35
C GLY A 151 -21.74 2.63 6.60
N TRP A 152 -20.42 2.42 6.51
CA TRP A 152 -19.46 2.73 7.56
C TRP A 152 -18.04 2.90 6.98
N SER A 153 -17.12 3.44 7.79
CA SER A 153 -15.68 3.44 7.50
C SER A 153 -14.93 2.68 8.60
N GLY A 154 -13.95 1.85 8.23
CA GLY A 154 -13.22 1.00 9.16
C GLY A 154 -13.99 -0.28 9.53
N TRP A 155 -13.88 -0.70 10.79
CA TRP A 155 -14.45 -1.96 11.26
C TRP A 155 -15.84 -1.74 11.87
N ARG A 156 -16.79 -2.58 11.46
CA ARG A 156 -18.13 -2.63 12.06
C ARG A 156 -18.34 -4.00 12.70
N PRO A 157 -18.79 -4.06 13.96
CA PRO A 157 -19.06 -5.33 14.61
C PRO A 157 -20.32 -6.00 14.04
N PHE A 158 -20.21 -7.28 13.75
CA PHE A 158 -21.32 -8.13 13.32
C PHE A 158 -21.46 -9.34 14.26
N ARG A 159 -22.70 -9.80 14.46
CA ARG A 159 -23.01 -11.07 15.12
C ARG A 159 -23.53 -12.09 14.12
N MET A 160 -23.20 -13.36 14.33
CA MET A 160 -23.74 -14.45 13.52
C MET A 160 -25.25 -14.58 13.79
N ALA A 161 -26.06 -14.46 12.74
CA ALA A 161 -27.52 -14.40 12.84
C ALA A 161 -28.20 -15.78 12.81
N VAL A 162 -27.59 -16.78 12.17
CA VAL A 162 -28.12 -18.14 12.04
C VAL A 162 -26.96 -19.14 12.14
N PRO A 163 -27.14 -20.30 12.83
CA PRO A 163 -26.13 -21.35 12.84
C PRO A 163 -25.79 -21.83 11.43
N CYS A 164 -24.49 -22.08 11.22
CA CYS A 164 -23.91 -22.46 9.94
C CYS A 164 -24.65 -23.65 9.30
N ARG A 165 -25.10 -23.49 8.06
CA ARG A 165 -25.57 -24.62 7.24
C ARG A 165 -24.40 -25.17 6.47
N PHE A 166 -24.00 -26.39 6.80
CA PHE A 166 -22.98 -27.15 6.10
C PHE A 166 -23.60 -27.91 4.93
N SER A 167 -22.98 -27.82 3.77
CA SER A 167 -23.31 -28.63 2.59
C SER A 167 -22.03 -29.21 1.99
N SER A 168 -22.15 -30.23 1.14
CA SER A 168 -21.02 -30.79 0.39
C SER A 168 -20.33 -29.79 -0.55
N ARG A 169 -20.96 -28.64 -0.82
CA ARG A 169 -20.45 -27.55 -1.68
C ARG A 169 -19.88 -26.36 -0.91
N GLY A 170 -19.89 -26.41 0.42
CA GLY A 170 -19.40 -25.34 1.28
C GLY A 170 -20.37 -24.94 2.39
N SER A 171 -19.91 -23.99 3.20
CA SER A 171 -20.60 -23.50 4.40
C SER A 171 -21.07 -22.07 4.16
N THR A 172 -22.33 -21.76 4.49
CA THR A 172 -22.87 -20.40 4.39
C THR A 172 -23.03 -19.79 5.79
N PHE A 173 -22.47 -18.59 5.96
CA PHE A 173 -22.59 -17.80 7.20
C PHE A 173 -23.46 -16.56 6.93
N ARG A 174 -24.42 -16.29 7.82
CA ARG A 174 -25.24 -15.07 7.78
C ARG A 174 -24.91 -14.21 8.98
N TYR A 175 -24.57 -12.95 8.74
CA TYR A 175 -24.23 -11.97 9.75
C TYR A 175 -25.28 -10.87 9.85
N SER A 176 -25.45 -10.30 11.03
CA SER A 176 -26.26 -9.11 11.28
C SER A 176 -25.41 -8.06 12.00
N ALA A 177 -25.51 -6.80 11.58
CA ALA A 177 -24.77 -5.73 12.24
C ALA A 177 -25.22 -5.61 13.69
N ILE A 178 -24.27 -5.44 14.61
CA ILE A 178 -24.60 -5.12 16.00
C ILE A 178 -25.03 -3.64 16.01
N SER A 179 -26.26 -3.36 16.44
CA SER A 179 -26.70 -1.98 16.66
C SER A 179 -25.94 -1.41 17.84
N LEU A 180 -25.24 -0.29 17.66
CA LEU A 180 -24.55 0.43 18.73
C LEU A 180 -25.51 1.32 19.54
N ASN A 181 -26.84 1.23 19.31
CA ASN A 181 -27.83 1.88 20.17
C ASN A 181 -28.10 0.99 21.38
N GLY A 182 -27.25 1.14 22.40
CA GLY A 182 -27.63 0.93 23.79
C GLY A 182 -28.09 2.26 24.37
N GLY A 183 -29.40 2.47 24.39
CA GLY A 183 -30.13 3.53 25.09
C GLY A 183 -31.53 3.02 25.37
#